data_AF-A0A7M2SY83-F1
#
_entry.id   AF-A0A7M2SY83-F1
#
_cell.length_a   1.000
_cell.length_b   1.000
_cell.length_c   1.000
_cell.angle_alpha   90.00
_cell.angle_beta   90.00
_cell.angle_gamma   90.00
#
_symmetry.space_group_name_H-M   'P 1'
#
loop_
_entity.id
_entity.type
_entity.pdbx_description
1 polymer ?
#
loop_
_entity_poly.entity_id
_entity_poly.type
_entity_poly.pdbx_seq_one_letter_code
_entity_poly.pdbx_strand_id
1 'polypeptide(L)'
;MPLAEELSSYALSLSYGDLSAHAVHTAKQRLVDSLGCGLGAFDATPVRNGRAFAEAYLSPACTVLGTRQTTTPDIAAFVNGTMVRYFDFNDGYIGKEVGHPSDNVPACLAVAEAEGSSDADLLLAIVLAYEIQCGFQDAANLHRGGWDHVNYVLLASTIAAGRLMRLSQRQLTDAINIALNSHIAMRQVRSGALSQWKGSSAPNAARNGIVSARLAQHGFTGPSPVFEGQSGFKNQVVRRQAAVRDRGRPHRPPRRARPAGHRPERYGQRRTRAARRPRSRPGGEQPRRAHPRAPRQLARSRHRRAPRHGPHTAHDHFAVLPAVRRFLAACLAR
;
A
#
# COMPACT_ATOMS: atom_id res chain seq x y z
N MET A 1 24.59 1.78 -14.35
CA MET A 1 23.48 2.22 -15.21
C MET A 1 22.58 3.11 -14.35
N PRO A 2 21.86 4.12 -14.88
CA PRO A 2 20.90 4.89 -14.08
C PRO A 2 19.84 3.97 -13.45
N LEU A 3 19.36 4.27 -12.25
CA LEU A 3 18.45 3.35 -11.55
C LEU A 3 17.15 3.12 -12.31
N ALA A 4 16.61 4.13 -13.01
CA ALA A 4 15.40 3.96 -13.81
C ALA A 4 15.57 2.90 -14.92
N GLU A 5 16.75 2.83 -15.54
CA GLU A 5 17.08 1.82 -16.55
C GLU A 5 17.29 0.43 -15.91
N GLU A 6 17.90 0.36 -14.72
CA GLU A 6 18.05 -0.88 -13.94
C GLU A 6 16.70 -1.46 -13.53
N LEU A 7 15.78 -0.63 -13.06
CA LEU A 7 14.42 -1.04 -12.70
C LEU A 7 13.63 -1.49 -13.93
N SER A 8 13.70 -0.75 -15.04
CA SER A 8 13.03 -1.13 -16.29
C SER A 8 13.55 -2.45 -16.84
N SER A 9 14.87 -2.64 -16.83
CA SER A 9 15.49 -3.90 -17.27
C SER A 9 15.02 -5.08 -16.43
N TYR A 10 15.08 -4.94 -15.10
CA TYR A 10 14.60 -5.96 -14.16
C TYR A 10 13.12 -6.30 -14.42
N ALA A 11 12.29 -5.26 -14.48
CA ALA A 11 10.85 -5.36 -14.65
C ALA A 11 10.44 -6.03 -15.96
N LEU A 12 11.29 -6.05 -16.99
CA LEU A 12 11.02 -6.75 -18.26
C LEU A 12 11.69 -8.13 -18.32
N SER A 13 12.77 -8.34 -17.58
CA SER A 13 13.48 -9.64 -17.52
C SER A 13 12.75 -10.70 -16.69
N LEU A 14 11.98 -10.28 -15.67
CA LEU A 14 11.26 -11.22 -14.80
C LEU A 14 10.17 -11.95 -15.58
N SER A 15 9.95 -13.22 -15.33
CA SER A 15 8.86 -14.02 -15.91
C SER A 15 8.05 -14.69 -14.81
N TYR A 16 6.84 -15.17 -15.13
CA TYR A 16 6.01 -15.89 -14.16
C TYR A 16 6.70 -17.18 -13.67
N GLY A 17 7.50 -17.82 -14.53
CA GLY A 17 8.25 -19.04 -14.19
C GLY A 17 9.36 -18.82 -13.16
N ASP A 18 9.82 -17.58 -12.99
CA ASP A 18 10.82 -17.22 -11.97
C ASP A 18 10.18 -17.08 -10.57
N LEU A 19 8.85 -17.05 -10.49
CA LEU A 19 8.16 -16.88 -9.22
C LEU A 19 8.10 -18.19 -8.45
N SER A 20 8.57 -18.15 -7.19
CA SER A 20 8.38 -19.28 -6.29
C SER A 20 6.88 -19.57 -6.06
N ALA A 21 6.54 -20.84 -5.81
CA ALA A 21 5.17 -21.24 -5.48
C ALA A 21 4.61 -20.46 -4.28
N HIS A 22 5.47 -20.11 -3.31
CA HIS A 22 5.09 -19.27 -2.17
C HIS A 22 4.73 -17.85 -2.60
N ALA A 23 5.55 -17.20 -3.44
CA ALA A 23 5.27 -15.85 -3.94
C ALA A 23 3.95 -15.80 -4.71
N VAL A 24 3.68 -16.79 -5.57
CA VAL A 24 2.41 -16.92 -6.28
C VAL A 24 1.25 -17.09 -5.31
N HIS A 25 1.38 -17.96 -4.31
CA HIS A 25 0.34 -18.19 -3.31
C HIS A 25 0.05 -16.90 -2.50
N THR A 26 1.09 -16.21 -2.05
CA THR A 26 0.96 -14.96 -1.30
C THR A 26 0.34 -13.86 -2.16
N ALA A 27 0.72 -13.73 -3.44
CA ALA A 27 0.09 -12.76 -4.35
C ALA A 27 -1.42 -13.01 -4.52
N LYS A 28 -1.84 -14.28 -4.66
CA LYS A 28 -3.26 -14.64 -4.68
C LYS A 28 -3.98 -14.28 -3.38
N GLN A 29 -3.35 -14.54 -2.23
CA GLN A 29 -3.91 -14.14 -0.93
C GLN A 29 -4.07 -12.62 -0.83
N ARG A 30 -3.06 -11.86 -1.25
CA ARG A 30 -3.10 -10.39 -1.23
C ARG A 30 -4.17 -9.83 -2.15
N LEU A 31 -4.36 -10.44 -3.33
CA LEU A 31 -5.46 -10.08 -4.24
C LEU A 31 -6.82 -10.28 -3.56
N VAL A 32 -7.07 -11.46 -3.00
CA VAL A 32 -8.35 -11.77 -2.32
C VAL A 32 -8.58 -10.87 -1.10
N ASP A 33 -7.54 -10.64 -0.29
CA ASP A 33 -7.58 -9.74 0.87
C ASP A 33 -7.91 -8.30 0.48
N SER A 34 -7.29 -7.80 -0.59
CA SER A 34 -7.55 -6.47 -1.14
C SER A 34 -9.01 -6.33 -1.60
N LEU A 35 -9.53 -7.33 -2.33
CA LEU A 35 -10.94 -7.36 -2.73
C LEU A 35 -11.88 -7.37 -1.51
N GLY A 36 -11.55 -8.14 -0.47
CA GLY A 36 -12.31 -8.16 0.79
C GLY A 36 -12.33 -6.80 1.50
N CYS A 37 -11.18 -6.11 1.55
CA CYS A 37 -11.09 -4.75 2.08
C CYS A 37 -11.96 -3.77 1.27
N GLY A 38 -11.90 -3.87 -0.06
CA GLY A 38 -12.72 -3.08 -0.97
C GLY A 38 -14.21 -3.27 -0.71
N LEU A 39 -14.69 -4.52 -0.67
CA LEU A 39 -16.09 -4.82 -0.38
C LEU A 39 -16.55 -4.21 0.96
N GLY A 40 -15.70 -4.26 1.98
CA GLY A 40 -15.98 -3.64 3.28
C GLY A 40 -16.18 -2.13 3.20
N ALA A 41 -15.40 -1.44 2.36
CA ALA A 41 -15.45 0.01 2.20
C ALA A 41 -16.38 0.50 1.09
N PHE A 42 -17.12 -0.38 0.41
CA PHE A 42 -17.92 -0.05 -0.78
C PHE A 42 -18.88 1.14 -0.58
N ASP A 43 -19.51 1.24 0.60
CA ASP A 43 -20.45 2.31 0.94
C ASP A 43 -19.81 3.52 1.64
N ALA A 44 -18.48 3.55 1.75
CA ALA A 44 -17.78 4.69 2.32
C ALA A 44 -17.97 5.94 1.44
N THR A 45 -18.15 7.10 2.07
CA THR A 45 -18.38 8.37 1.38
C THR A 45 -17.37 8.69 0.28
N PRO A 46 -16.03 8.60 0.48
CA PRO A 46 -15.10 8.88 -0.61
C PRO A 46 -15.15 7.85 -1.75
N VAL A 47 -15.56 6.60 -1.48
CA VAL A 47 -15.75 5.60 -2.53
C VAL A 47 -16.99 5.96 -3.36
N ARG A 48 -18.11 6.34 -2.72
CA ARG A 48 -19.30 6.86 -3.42
C ARG A 48 -18.96 8.08 -4.28
N ASN A 49 -18.22 9.04 -3.72
CA ASN A 49 -17.78 10.23 -4.44
C ASN A 49 -16.86 9.87 -5.61
N GLY A 50 -15.97 8.88 -5.43
CA GLY A 50 -15.12 8.35 -6.49
C GLY A 50 -15.90 7.72 -7.64
N ARG A 51 -16.97 6.96 -7.34
CA ARG A 51 -17.86 6.40 -8.38
C ARG A 51 -18.58 7.48 -9.17
N ALA A 52 -19.13 8.48 -8.49
CA ALA A 52 -19.74 9.64 -9.15
C ALA A 52 -18.71 10.41 -10.00
N PHE A 53 -17.48 10.57 -9.51
CA PHE A 53 -16.38 11.15 -10.29
C PHE A 53 -16.05 10.34 -11.55
N ALA A 54 -16.11 9.01 -11.48
CA ALA A 54 -15.85 8.13 -12.63
C ALA A 54 -16.91 8.21 -13.73
N GLU A 55 -18.12 8.72 -13.44
CA GLU A 55 -19.18 8.91 -14.46
C GLU A 55 -18.77 9.89 -15.56
N ALA A 56 -17.84 10.81 -15.28
CA ALA A 56 -17.31 11.74 -16.28
C ALA A 56 -16.30 11.11 -17.27
N TYR A 57 -15.85 9.88 -17.02
CA TYR A 57 -14.78 9.21 -17.78
C TYR A 57 -15.27 7.87 -18.35
N LEU A 58 -16.28 7.92 -19.21
CA LEU A 58 -16.91 6.72 -19.77
C LEU A 58 -15.94 5.97 -20.71
N SER A 59 -15.70 4.71 -20.40
CA SER A 59 -14.93 3.78 -21.22
C SER A 59 -15.33 2.35 -20.87
N PRO A 60 -15.44 1.43 -21.84
CA PRO A 60 -15.72 0.02 -21.56
C PRO A 60 -14.49 -0.76 -21.09
N ALA A 61 -13.36 -0.08 -20.80
CA ALA A 61 -12.07 -0.75 -20.58
C ALA A 61 -11.92 -1.42 -19.21
N CYS A 62 -12.40 -0.79 -18.12
CA CYS A 62 -12.17 -1.29 -16.76
C CYS A 62 -13.38 -1.17 -15.87
N THR A 63 -13.58 -2.18 -15.03
CA THR A 63 -14.70 -2.27 -14.09
C THR A 63 -14.43 -1.48 -12.80
N VAL A 64 -15.42 -0.73 -12.34
CA VAL A 64 -15.49 -0.23 -10.97
C VAL A 64 -16.06 -1.36 -10.09
N LEU A 65 -15.23 -1.88 -9.17
CA LEU A 65 -15.54 -3.08 -8.40
C LEU A 65 -16.87 -2.96 -7.64
N GLY A 66 -17.65 -4.05 -7.66
CA GLY A 66 -18.96 -4.11 -7.01
C GLY A 66 -20.08 -3.39 -7.77
N THR A 67 -19.84 -2.96 -9.02
CA THR A 67 -20.85 -2.30 -9.86
C THR A 67 -20.84 -2.82 -11.30
N ARG A 68 -21.74 -2.31 -12.15
CA ARG A 68 -21.71 -2.46 -13.61
C ARG A 68 -21.06 -1.26 -14.33
N GLN A 69 -20.57 -0.28 -13.58
CA GLN A 69 -19.93 0.91 -14.14
C GLN A 69 -18.55 0.54 -14.68
N THR A 70 -18.24 1.05 -15.87
CA THR A 70 -16.90 0.95 -16.45
C THR A 70 -16.33 2.33 -16.72
N THR A 71 -15.00 2.45 -16.66
CA THR A 71 -14.28 3.71 -16.86
C THR A 71 -12.86 3.44 -17.38
N THR A 72 -12.04 4.49 -17.53
CA THR A 72 -10.65 4.36 -17.97
C THR A 72 -9.80 3.67 -16.88
N PRO A 73 -8.68 3.01 -17.23
CA PRO A 73 -7.92 2.22 -16.25
C PRO A 73 -7.36 3.04 -15.09
N ASP A 74 -6.96 4.28 -15.34
CA ASP A 74 -6.43 5.18 -14.32
C ASP A 74 -7.52 5.59 -13.31
N ILE A 75 -8.75 5.82 -13.77
CA ILE A 75 -9.89 6.19 -12.94
C ILE A 75 -10.41 4.95 -12.18
N ALA A 76 -10.50 3.79 -12.83
CA ALA A 76 -10.85 2.53 -12.18
C ALA A 76 -9.85 2.20 -11.06
N ALA A 77 -8.55 2.32 -11.32
CA ALA A 77 -7.51 2.14 -10.31
C ALA A 77 -7.65 3.11 -9.13
N PHE A 78 -8.00 4.38 -9.39
CA PHE A 78 -8.23 5.37 -8.33
C PHE A 78 -9.43 5.02 -7.44
N VAL A 79 -10.57 4.67 -8.04
CA VAL A 79 -11.81 4.36 -7.29
C VAL A 79 -11.66 3.04 -6.55
N ASN A 80 -11.21 1.99 -7.24
CA ASN A 80 -10.98 0.67 -6.66
C ASN A 80 -9.88 0.72 -5.59
N GLY A 81 -8.81 1.49 -5.84
CA GLY A 81 -7.77 1.78 -4.86
C GLY A 81 -8.31 2.46 -3.61
N THR A 82 -9.13 3.50 -3.77
CA THR A 82 -9.74 4.20 -2.63
C THR A 82 -10.57 3.23 -1.82
N MET A 83 -11.29 2.34 -2.48
CA MET A 83 -12.05 1.28 -1.83
C MET A 83 -11.17 0.35 -1.00
N VAL A 84 -10.09 -0.19 -1.57
CA VAL A 84 -9.16 -1.08 -0.85
C VAL A 84 -8.51 -0.39 0.35
N ARG A 85 -8.13 0.88 0.18
CA ARG A 85 -7.32 1.62 1.16
C ARG A 85 -8.13 2.22 2.30
N TYR A 86 -9.39 2.60 2.09
CA TYR A 86 -10.04 3.63 2.91
C TYR A 86 -10.18 3.29 4.39
N PHE A 87 -10.53 2.04 4.71
CA PHE A 87 -10.68 1.61 6.11
C PHE A 87 -9.38 1.22 6.81
N ASP A 88 -8.23 1.29 6.12
CA ASP A 88 -6.93 0.96 6.71
C ASP A 88 -6.87 -0.51 7.19
N PHE A 89 -7.64 -1.40 6.54
CA PHE A 89 -7.69 -2.84 6.80
C PHE A 89 -6.80 -3.66 5.88
N ASN A 90 -6.35 -3.04 4.79
CA ASN A 90 -5.44 -3.67 3.85
C ASN A 90 -4.05 -3.88 4.46
N ASP A 91 -3.22 -4.66 3.76
CA ASP A 91 -1.95 -5.13 4.30
C ASP A 91 -0.98 -3.99 4.69
N GLY A 92 0.08 -4.32 5.42
CA GLY A 92 1.09 -3.35 5.82
C GLY A 92 2.48 -3.96 5.81
N TYR A 93 3.44 -3.17 5.32
CA TYR A 93 4.86 -3.51 5.32
C TYR A 93 5.65 -2.50 6.17
N ILE A 94 6.50 -3.02 7.05
CA ILE A 94 7.28 -2.25 8.02
C ILE A 94 8.77 -2.41 7.68
N GLY A 95 9.27 -1.53 6.81
CA GLY A 95 10.69 -1.34 6.57
C GLY A 95 11.23 -0.11 7.32
N LYS A 96 12.21 0.59 6.74
CA LYS A 96 12.57 1.94 7.20
C LYS A 96 11.43 2.93 6.97
N GLU A 97 10.66 2.74 5.90
CA GLU A 97 9.37 3.39 5.68
C GLU A 97 8.21 2.41 5.90
N VAL A 98 7.13 2.91 6.49
CA VAL A 98 5.89 2.14 6.69
C VAL A 98 4.90 2.50 5.60
N GLY A 99 4.30 1.49 4.98
CA GLY A 99 3.40 1.64 3.84
C GLY A 99 2.61 0.36 3.57
N HIS A 100 1.79 0.39 2.52
CA HIS A 100 0.83 -0.67 2.22
C HIS A 100 1.03 -1.15 0.77
N PRO A 101 1.78 -2.24 0.54
CA PRO A 101 2.03 -2.72 -0.81
C PRO A 101 0.77 -3.15 -1.58
N SER A 102 -0.29 -3.56 -0.88
CA SER A 102 -1.58 -3.87 -1.51
C SER A 102 -2.23 -2.69 -2.23
N ASP A 103 -1.79 -1.45 -1.97
CA ASP A 103 -2.29 -0.27 -2.66
C ASP A 103 -2.04 -0.33 -4.18
N ASN A 104 -1.09 -1.15 -4.64
CA ASN A 104 -0.82 -1.38 -6.07
C ASN A 104 -1.78 -2.39 -6.73
N VAL A 105 -2.47 -3.24 -5.96
CA VAL A 105 -3.31 -4.33 -6.50
C VAL A 105 -4.41 -3.78 -7.41
N PRO A 106 -5.16 -2.72 -7.05
CA PRO A 106 -6.21 -2.19 -7.92
C PRO A 106 -5.69 -1.60 -9.23
N ALA A 107 -4.47 -1.08 -9.24
CA ALA A 107 -3.82 -0.58 -10.45
C ALA A 107 -3.41 -1.73 -11.39
N CYS A 108 -2.81 -2.79 -10.83
CA CYS A 108 -2.49 -3.99 -11.58
C CYS A 108 -3.76 -4.62 -12.17
N LEU A 109 -4.84 -4.72 -11.38
CA LEU A 109 -6.10 -5.28 -11.83
C LEU A 109 -6.73 -4.47 -12.96
N ALA A 110 -6.82 -3.14 -12.81
CA ALA A 110 -7.38 -2.27 -13.83
C ALA A 110 -6.60 -2.34 -15.15
N VAL A 111 -5.27 -2.23 -15.10
CA VAL A 111 -4.45 -2.30 -16.33
C VAL A 111 -4.51 -3.70 -16.94
N ALA A 112 -4.47 -4.77 -16.13
CA ALA A 112 -4.59 -6.13 -16.63
C ALA A 112 -5.93 -6.37 -17.36
N GLU A 113 -7.04 -5.86 -16.82
CA GLU A 113 -8.36 -5.93 -17.46
C GLU A 113 -8.37 -5.20 -18.81
N ALA A 114 -7.86 -3.96 -18.85
CA ALA A 114 -7.82 -3.17 -20.08
C ALA A 114 -6.94 -3.77 -21.19
N GLU A 115 -5.82 -4.40 -20.80
CA GLU A 115 -4.86 -5.00 -21.74
C GLU A 115 -5.21 -6.46 -22.10
N GLY A 116 -6.31 -7.00 -21.55
CA GLY A 116 -6.70 -8.41 -21.75
C GLY A 116 -5.62 -9.38 -21.26
N SER A 117 -4.97 -9.06 -20.16
CA SER A 117 -3.83 -9.81 -19.61
C SER A 117 -4.26 -11.14 -19.00
N SER A 118 -3.34 -12.12 -18.99
CA SER A 118 -3.58 -13.41 -18.34
C SER A 118 -3.51 -13.30 -16.81
N ASP A 119 -4.04 -14.30 -16.10
CA ASP A 119 -3.89 -14.42 -14.64
C ASP A 119 -2.42 -14.46 -14.21
N ALA A 120 -1.56 -15.09 -15.03
CA ALA A 120 -0.12 -15.17 -14.78
C ALA A 120 0.53 -13.78 -14.86
N ASP A 121 0.16 -12.98 -15.87
CA ASP A 121 0.65 -11.61 -16.02
C ASP A 121 0.19 -10.70 -14.87
N LEU A 122 -1.08 -10.84 -14.45
CA LEU A 122 -1.62 -10.11 -13.30
C LEU A 122 -0.84 -10.44 -12.02
N LEU A 123 -0.66 -11.73 -11.71
CA LEU A 123 0.05 -12.14 -10.50
C LEU A 123 1.51 -11.70 -10.52
N LEU A 124 2.16 -11.78 -11.69
CA LEU A 124 3.52 -11.28 -11.88
C LEU A 124 3.61 -9.77 -11.67
N ALA A 125 2.67 -8.99 -12.19
CA ALA A 125 2.62 -7.55 -11.98
C ALA A 125 2.40 -7.19 -10.50
N ILE A 126 1.54 -7.92 -9.78
CA ILE A 126 1.34 -7.73 -8.34
C ILE A 126 2.64 -8.02 -7.58
N VAL A 127 3.30 -9.15 -7.85
CA VAL A 127 4.57 -9.49 -7.20
C VAL A 127 5.62 -8.42 -7.48
N LEU A 128 5.78 -8.01 -8.74
CA LEU A 128 6.71 -6.97 -9.15
C LEU A 128 6.44 -5.65 -8.41
N ALA A 129 5.18 -5.23 -8.29
CA ALA A 129 4.82 -4.00 -7.58
C ALA A 129 5.18 -4.07 -6.09
N TYR A 130 4.86 -5.18 -5.42
CA TYR A 130 5.22 -5.42 -4.02
C TYR A 130 6.72 -5.35 -3.83
N GLU A 131 7.44 -6.07 -4.68
CA GLU A 131 8.87 -6.23 -4.61
C GLU A 131 9.61 -4.89 -4.81
N ILE A 132 9.19 -4.08 -5.79
CA ILE A 132 9.70 -2.72 -5.99
C ILE A 132 9.39 -1.85 -4.76
N GLN A 133 8.13 -1.80 -4.32
CA GLN A 133 7.75 -0.91 -3.22
C GLN A 133 8.47 -1.28 -1.92
N CYS A 134 8.44 -2.56 -1.51
CA CYS A 134 9.08 -3.05 -0.30
C CYS A 134 10.59 -2.82 -0.33
N GLY A 135 11.24 -3.06 -1.48
CA GLY A 135 12.67 -2.80 -1.64
C GLY A 135 13.06 -1.34 -1.37
N PHE A 136 12.24 -0.38 -1.84
CA PHE A 136 12.44 1.03 -1.52
C PHE A 136 12.12 1.37 -0.05
N GLN A 137 11.06 0.78 0.51
CA GLN A 137 10.69 0.96 1.92
C GLN A 137 11.76 0.44 2.89
N ASP A 138 12.43 -0.66 2.58
CA ASP A 138 13.56 -1.18 3.36
C ASP A 138 14.76 -0.25 3.33
N ALA A 139 14.94 0.43 2.20
CA ALA A 139 16.19 1.11 1.92
C ALA A 139 16.17 2.58 2.36
N ALA A 140 15.03 3.28 2.30
CA ALA A 140 14.92 4.67 2.75
C ALA A 140 13.57 5.03 3.38
N ASN A 141 13.59 6.08 4.21
CA ASN A 141 12.42 6.69 4.82
C ASN A 141 12.15 8.05 4.17
N LEU A 142 10.93 8.26 3.68
CA LEU A 142 10.51 9.50 3.02
C LEU A 142 9.84 10.46 4.00
N HIS A 143 9.11 9.95 4.99
CA HIS A 143 8.30 10.78 5.89
C HIS A 143 9.16 11.80 6.66
N ARG A 144 10.42 11.46 6.96
CA ARG A 144 11.36 12.38 7.64
C ARG A 144 11.69 13.62 6.82
N GLY A 145 11.59 13.51 5.50
CA GLY A 145 11.78 14.62 4.56
C GLY A 145 10.49 15.37 4.21
N GLY A 146 9.36 15.06 4.84
CA GLY A 146 8.07 15.69 4.52
C GLY A 146 7.38 15.12 3.27
N TRP A 147 7.81 13.94 2.80
CA TRP A 147 7.24 13.25 1.64
C TRP A 147 6.47 12.00 2.06
N ASP A 148 5.36 11.70 1.39
CA ASP A 148 4.53 10.55 1.77
C ASP A 148 5.06 9.22 1.20
N HIS A 149 4.77 8.11 1.88
CA HIS A 149 5.23 6.77 1.43
C HIS A 149 4.62 6.36 0.09
N VAL A 150 3.52 6.99 -0.32
CA VAL A 150 2.81 6.68 -1.57
C VAL A 150 3.64 7.02 -2.81
N ASN A 151 4.74 7.75 -2.64
CA ASN A 151 5.74 7.92 -3.71
C ASN A 151 6.39 6.60 -4.13
N TYR A 152 6.43 5.59 -3.25
CA TYR A 152 6.85 4.24 -3.61
C TYR A 152 5.72 3.46 -4.30
N VAL A 153 4.45 3.74 -3.98
CA VAL A 153 3.28 3.22 -4.71
C VAL A 153 3.26 3.76 -6.14
N LEU A 154 3.50 5.07 -6.31
CA LEU A 154 3.64 5.72 -7.63
C LEU A 154 4.64 4.95 -8.51
N LEU A 155 5.86 4.77 -8.01
CA LEU A 155 6.92 4.08 -8.74
C LEU A 155 6.56 2.62 -9.06
N ALA A 156 6.10 1.87 -8.06
CA ALA A 156 5.74 0.45 -8.22
C ALA A 156 4.59 0.27 -9.21
N SER A 157 3.54 1.08 -9.11
CA SER A 157 2.39 1.06 -10.01
C SER A 157 2.76 1.49 -11.43
N THR A 158 3.64 2.48 -11.62
CA THR A 158 4.16 2.83 -12.96
C THR A 158 4.86 1.64 -13.62
N ILE A 159 5.72 0.97 -12.87
CA ILE A 159 6.50 -0.16 -13.38
C ILE A 159 5.60 -1.34 -13.73
N ALA A 160 4.67 -1.70 -12.83
CA ALA A 160 3.72 -2.79 -13.05
C ALA A 160 2.77 -2.48 -14.23
N ALA A 161 2.24 -1.25 -14.32
CA ALA A 161 1.39 -0.83 -15.43
C ALA A 161 2.15 -0.89 -16.76
N GLY A 162 3.38 -0.35 -16.81
CA GLY A 162 4.18 -0.38 -18.03
C GLY A 162 4.54 -1.79 -18.48
N ARG A 163 4.73 -2.73 -17.55
CA ARG A 163 4.89 -4.15 -17.88
C ARG A 163 3.61 -4.73 -18.50
N LEU A 164 2.46 -4.51 -17.88
CA LEU A 164 1.16 -5.02 -18.39
C LEU A 164 0.82 -4.42 -19.77
N MET A 165 1.17 -3.15 -20.00
CA MET A 165 1.04 -2.46 -21.29
C MET A 165 2.11 -2.87 -22.33
N ARG A 166 2.98 -3.83 -21.98
CA ARG A 166 4.06 -4.36 -22.83
C ARG A 166 5.01 -3.28 -23.35
N LEU A 167 5.34 -2.29 -22.51
CA LEU A 167 6.28 -1.24 -22.87
C LEU A 167 7.69 -1.79 -23.13
N SER A 168 8.38 -1.20 -24.11
CA SER A 168 9.82 -1.42 -24.26
C SER A 168 10.60 -0.86 -23.06
N GLN A 169 11.84 -1.32 -22.86
CA GLN A 169 12.69 -0.82 -21.76
C GLN A 169 12.85 0.71 -21.80
N ARG A 170 12.96 1.28 -23.00
CA ARG A 170 13.02 2.74 -23.19
C ARG A 170 11.74 3.42 -22.70
N GLN A 171 10.58 2.97 -23.18
CA GLN A 171 9.29 3.53 -22.77
C GLN A 171 9.05 3.37 -21.26
N LEU A 172 9.41 2.24 -20.68
CA LEU A 172 9.28 2.02 -19.24
C LEU A 172 10.18 2.97 -18.43
N THR A 173 11.40 3.22 -18.92
CA THR A 173 12.32 4.18 -18.33
C THR A 173 11.76 5.60 -18.40
N ASP A 174 11.24 6.00 -19.55
CA ASP A 174 10.57 7.29 -19.73
C ASP A 174 9.34 7.43 -18.82
N ALA A 175 8.54 6.37 -18.66
CA ALA A 175 7.40 6.35 -17.74
C ALA A 175 7.81 6.60 -16.28
N ILE A 176 8.87 5.94 -15.81
CA ILE A 176 9.44 6.14 -14.46
C ILE A 176 9.89 7.59 -14.28
N ASN A 177 10.59 8.14 -15.28
CA ASN A 177 11.08 9.50 -15.29
C ASN A 177 9.93 10.53 -15.22
N ILE A 178 8.87 10.34 -16.02
CA ILE A 178 7.66 11.19 -16.01
C ILE A 178 6.98 11.11 -14.64
N ALA A 179 6.78 9.90 -14.12
CA ALA A 179 6.05 9.67 -12.87
C ALA A 179 6.70 10.40 -11.69
N LEU A 180 7.99 10.13 -11.44
CA LEU A 180 8.70 10.68 -10.29
C LEU A 180 8.94 12.19 -10.38
N ASN A 181 9.06 12.76 -11.58
CA ASN A 181 9.24 14.19 -11.73
C ASN A 181 7.95 14.97 -11.43
N SER A 182 6.80 14.44 -11.83
CA SER A 182 5.55 15.22 -11.91
C SER A 182 4.55 14.92 -10.80
N HIS A 183 4.68 13.79 -10.08
CA HIS A 183 3.58 13.27 -9.25
C HIS A 183 3.96 12.94 -7.80
N ILE A 184 5.04 13.53 -7.27
CA ILE A 184 5.44 13.31 -5.89
C ILE A 184 4.47 13.91 -4.86
N ALA A 185 4.01 13.09 -3.93
CA ALA A 185 3.06 13.43 -2.89
C ALA A 185 3.75 13.92 -1.61
N MET A 186 3.25 15.04 -1.09
CA MET A 186 3.65 15.61 0.19
C MET A 186 3.08 14.82 1.38
N ARG A 187 3.78 14.83 2.51
CA ARG A 187 3.37 14.17 3.75
C ARG A 187 2.19 14.84 4.46
N GLN A 188 1.81 16.06 4.06
CA GLN A 188 0.71 16.81 4.68
C GLN A 188 -0.60 16.02 4.76
N VAL A 189 -0.82 15.09 3.84
CA VAL A 189 -1.97 14.17 3.86
C VAL A 189 -2.14 13.37 5.16
N ARG A 190 -1.08 13.25 5.98
CA ARG A 190 -1.11 12.54 7.27
C ARG A 190 -0.72 13.42 8.45
N SER A 191 -0.76 14.73 8.28
CA SER A 191 -0.42 15.72 9.29
C SER A 191 -1.61 16.64 9.56
N GLY A 192 -1.87 16.96 10.83
CA GLY A 192 -3.00 17.81 11.21
C GLY A 192 -4.35 17.11 11.02
N ALA A 193 -5.32 17.81 10.43
CA ALA A 193 -6.66 17.28 10.20
C ALA A 193 -6.64 16.23 9.08
N LEU A 194 -7.00 14.99 9.42
CA LEU A 194 -7.08 13.90 8.45
C LEU A 194 -8.33 14.09 7.58
N SER A 195 -8.11 14.33 6.29
CA SER A 195 -9.19 14.38 5.29
C SER A 195 -9.42 13.01 4.65
N GLN A 196 -10.50 12.90 3.87
CA GLN A 196 -10.78 11.71 3.05
C GLN A 196 -9.61 11.37 2.11
N TRP A 197 -8.78 12.37 1.75
CA TRP A 197 -7.61 12.19 0.91
C TRP A 197 -6.56 11.23 1.48
N LYS A 198 -6.52 11.01 2.81
CA LYS A 198 -5.64 9.98 3.41
C LYS A 198 -5.88 8.60 2.81
N GLY A 199 -7.14 8.25 2.55
CA GLY A 199 -7.51 6.98 1.92
C GLY A 199 -7.40 6.98 0.40
N SER A 200 -7.19 8.14 -0.23
CA SER A 200 -7.14 8.29 -1.69
C SER A 200 -5.76 8.69 -2.21
N SER A 201 -4.78 9.01 -1.35
CA SER A 201 -3.44 9.43 -1.79
C SER A 201 -2.64 8.32 -2.47
N ALA A 202 -2.67 7.09 -1.95
CA ALA A 202 -2.04 5.95 -2.60
C ALA A 202 -2.74 5.55 -3.92
N PRO A 203 -4.09 5.48 -3.96
CA PRO A 203 -4.82 5.31 -5.23
C PRO A 203 -4.54 6.39 -6.27
N ASN A 204 -4.38 7.65 -5.85
CA ASN A 204 -4.03 8.74 -6.75
C ASN A 204 -2.58 8.63 -7.26
N ALA A 205 -1.65 8.18 -6.41
CA ALA A 205 -0.29 7.86 -6.84
C ALA A 205 -0.29 6.75 -7.90
N ALA A 206 -1.07 5.69 -7.70
CA ALA A 206 -1.20 4.60 -8.65
C ALA A 206 -1.83 5.05 -9.99
N ARG A 207 -2.90 5.85 -9.93
CA ARG A 207 -3.53 6.51 -11.10
C ARG A 207 -2.49 7.26 -11.93
N ASN A 208 -1.71 8.13 -11.30
CA ASN A 208 -0.68 8.92 -11.98
C ASN A 208 0.42 8.04 -12.59
N GLY A 209 0.72 6.90 -11.96
CA GLY A 209 1.65 5.93 -12.52
C GLY A 209 1.16 5.30 -13.82
N ILE A 210 -0.13 4.93 -13.88
CA ILE A 210 -0.79 4.43 -15.10
C ILE A 210 -0.78 5.49 -16.20
N VAL A 211 -1.10 6.75 -15.87
CA VAL A 211 -1.05 7.86 -16.83
C VAL A 211 0.35 8.04 -17.38
N SER A 212 1.38 7.98 -16.53
CA SER A 212 2.79 8.12 -16.95
C SER A 212 3.22 7.00 -17.89
N ALA A 213 2.82 5.75 -17.60
CA ALA A 213 3.07 4.60 -18.47
C ALA A 213 2.38 4.77 -19.84
N ARG A 214 1.13 5.23 -19.86
CA ARG A 214 0.37 5.49 -21.08
C ARG A 214 0.96 6.63 -21.91
N LEU A 215 1.44 7.71 -21.28
CA LEU A 215 2.16 8.77 -22.00
C LEU A 215 3.40 8.22 -22.70
N ALA A 216 4.22 7.45 -21.99
CA ALA A 216 5.41 6.85 -22.57
C ALA A 216 5.09 5.80 -23.66
N GLN A 217 3.97 5.08 -23.54
CA GLN A 217 3.45 4.19 -24.60
C GLN A 217 3.29 4.95 -25.93
N HIS A 218 2.86 6.20 -25.87
CA HIS A 218 2.68 7.09 -27.02
C HIS A 218 3.92 7.94 -27.36
N GLY A 219 5.08 7.62 -26.80
CA GLY A 219 6.36 8.23 -27.19
C GLY A 219 6.74 9.51 -26.44
N PHE A 220 6.02 9.88 -25.38
CA PHE A 220 6.48 10.94 -24.49
C PHE A 220 7.76 10.51 -23.76
N THR A 221 8.76 11.38 -23.76
CA THR A 221 10.02 11.16 -23.05
C THR A 221 10.00 11.81 -21.67
N GLY A 222 10.73 11.21 -20.73
CA GLY A 222 10.82 11.70 -19.36
C GLY A 222 12.17 12.33 -19.03
N PRO A 223 12.23 13.28 -18.08
CA PRO A 223 13.48 13.90 -17.66
C PRO A 223 14.41 12.87 -16.99
N SER A 224 15.60 12.69 -17.56
CA SER A 224 16.57 11.66 -17.16
C SER A 224 17.92 12.28 -16.76
N PRO A 225 18.67 11.70 -15.81
CA PRO A 225 18.29 10.58 -14.93
C PRO A 225 17.44 11.07 -13.74
N VAL A 226 16.21 10.58 -13.60
CA VAL A 226 15.28 11.09 -12.57
C VAL A 226 15.73 10.80 -11.14
N PHE A 227 16.49 9.72 -10.92
CA PHE A 227 16.96 9.34 -9.60
C PHE A 227 18.26 10.05 -9.23
N GLU A 228 19.28 9.97 -10.09
CA GLU A 228 20.64 10.44 -9.85
C GLU A 228 20.89 11.90 -10.27
N GLY A 229 20.02 12.48 -11.09
CA GLY A 229 20.21 13.80 -11.70
C GLY A 229 20.41 14.91 -10.66
N GLN A 230 20.97 16.04 -11.10
CA GLN A 230 21.24 17.18 -10.22
C GLN A 230 19.98 17.62 -9.43
N SER A 231 18.84 17.68 -10.11
CA SER A 231 17.51 17.94 -9.52
C SER A 231 16.67 16.67 -9.30
N GLY A 232 17.32 15.50 -9.28
CA GLY A 232 16.66 14.20 -9.19
C GLY A 232 16.13 13.84 -7.80
N PHE A 233 15.35 12.75 -7.75
CA PHE A 233 14.66 12.23 -6.58
C PHE A 233 15.59 12.06 -5.37
N LYS A 234 16.82 11.58 -5.59
CA LYS A 234 17.86 11.48 -4.56
C LYS A 234 18.10 12.82 -3.86
N ASN A 235 18.32 13.88 -4.64
CA ASN A 235 18.73 15.17 -4.09
C ASN A 235 17.53 15.92 -3.47
N GLN A 236 16.36 15.83 -4.09
CA GLN A 236 15.17 16.57 -3.67
C GLN A 236 14.39 15.90 -2.53
N VAL A 237 14.25 14.58 -2.58
CA VAL A 237 13.35 13.83 -1.69
C VAL A 237 14.14 13.09 -0.60
N VAL A 238 15.26 12.47 -0.97
CA VAL A 238 16.04 11.63 -0.05
C VAL A 238 17.10 12.44 0.72
N ARG A 239 17.86 13.34 0.08
CA ARG A 239 19.00 14.06 0.68
C ARG A 239 18.68 15.38 1.36
N ARG A 240 17.62 16.09 0.95
CA ARG A 240 17.22 17.36 1.60
C ARG A 240 16.89 17.21 3.11
N GLN A 241 16.87 15.96 3.59
CA GLN A 241 16.87 15.54 4.99
C GLN A 241 18.09 16.02 5.80
N ALA A 242 19.28 16.14 5.19
CA ALA A 242 20.50 16.54 5.91
C ALA A 242 20.56 18.05 6.19
N ALA A 243 20.10 18.89 5.26
CA ALA A 243 20.23 20.35 5.36
C ALA A 243 19.20 21.02 6.30
N VAL A 244 18.04 20.38 6.53
CA VAL A 244 17.02 20.92 7.47
C VAL A 244 17.43 20.72 8.94
N ARG A 245 18.41 19.85 9.23
CA ARG A 245 18.98 19.73 10.58
C ARG A 245 19.81 20.95 11.00
N ASP A 246 20.33 21.73 10.06
CA ASP A 246 21.32 22.77 10.33
C ASP A 246 20.73 24.18 10.51
N ARG A 247 19.42 24.35 10.28
CA ARG A 247 18.71 25.61 10.52
C ARG A 247 17.87 25.55 11.78
N GLY A 248 18.53 25.76 12.91
CA GLY A 248 17.96 26.36 14.11
C GLY A 248 17.00 25.50 14.91
N ARG A 249 17.53 24.74 15.87
CA ARG A 249 16.83 24.53 17.14
C ARG A 249 17.63 25.21 18.25
N PRO A 250 17.09 26.18 19.00
CA PRO A 250 17.77 26.66 20.19
C PRO A 250 17.93 25.50 21.18
N HIS A 251 19.15 25.32 21.69
CA HIS A 251 19.50 24.32 22.68
C HIS A 251 18.49 24.33 23.83
N ARG A 252 17.66 23.27 23.95
CA ARG A 252 16.97 22.96 25.21
C ARG A 252 17.83 21.94 25.97
N PRO A 253 18.16 22.18 27.25
CA PRO A 253 18.89 21.22 28.03
C PRO A 253 18.03 19.97 28.29
N PRO A 254 18.65 18.78 28.45
CA PRO A 254 17.92 17.53 28.65
C PRO A 254 17.19 17.53 29.99
N ARG A 255 15.86 17.42 29.97
CA ARG A 255 15.07 17.17 31.19
C ARG A 255 15.22 15.69 31.57
N ARG A 256 15.64 15.44 32.82
CA ARG A 256 15.73 14.11 33.44
C ARG A 256 14.41 13.32 33.24
N ALA A 257 14.54 12.06 32.84
CA ALA A 257 13.43 11.11 32.74
C ALA A 257 12.72 10.95 34.09
N ARG A 258 11.38 10.99 34.08
CA ARG A 258 10.54 10.54 35.20
C ARG A 258 9.86 9.22 34.82
N PRO A 259 9.58 8.32 35.78
CA PRO A 259 9.02 7.01 35.50
C PRO A 259 7.58 7.09 34.97
N ALA A 260 7.23 6.19 34.06
CA ALA A 260 5.91 6.11 33.44
C ALA A 260 4.84 5.67 34.45
N GLY A 261 4.02 6.63 34.88
CA GLY A 261 2.72 6.39 35.52
C GLY A 261 1.58 6.52 34.49
N HIS A 262 0.67 5.55 34.53
CA HIS A 262 -0.56 5.39 33.74
C HIS A 262 -1.17 6.60 33.03
N ARG A 263 -1.52 6.39 31.74
CA ARG A 263 -2.88 6.61 31.19
C ARG A 263 -3.06 5.85 29.85
N PRO A 264 -4.13 5.04 29.66
CA PRO A 264 -4.43 4.35 28.42
C PRO A 264 -5.61 4.97 27.66
N GLU A 265 -5.41 5.36 26.39
CA GLU A 265 -6.47 5.56 25.40
C GLU A 265 -6.01 4.91 24.08
N ARG A 266 -6.40 3.66 23.80
CA ARG A 266 -7.66 3.21 23.17
C ARG A 266 -7.77 3.58 21.69
N TYR A 267 -7.18 2.77 20.81
CA TYR A 267 -7.84 2.34 19.57
C TYR A 267 -7.32 0.95 19.21
N GLY A 268 -8.17 -0.06 19.35
CA GLY A 268 -7.82 -1.44 19.04
C GLY A 268 -8.74 -2.44 19.75
N GLN A 269 -9.52 -3.16 18.95
CA GLN A 269 -10.16 -4.43 19.28
C GLN A 269 -11.31 -4.39 20.29
N ARG A 270 -12.53 -4.22 19.77
CA ARG A 270 -13.73 -4.92 20.26
C ARG A 270 -14.87 -4.70 19.28
N ARG A 271 -15.06 -5.61 18.32
CA ARG A 271 -16.36 -5.89 17.70
C ARG A 271 -16.33 -7.14 16.81
N THR A 272 -16.10 -8.29 17.41
CA THR A 272 -16.58 -9.59 16.90
C THR A 272 -16.72 -10.57 18.07
N ARG A 273 -17.70 -10.35 18.95
CA ARG A 273 -18.29 -11.37 19.84
C ARG A 273 -19.49 -10.78 20.57
N ALA A 274 -20.59 -10.61 19.84
CA ALA A 274 -21.94 -10.46 20.40
C ALA A 274 -22.97 -10.73 19.31
N ALA A 275 -22.96 -11.94 18.75
CA ALA A 275 -24.06 -12.44 17.93
C ALA A 275 -24.18 -13.93 18.22
N ARG A 276 -25.00 -14.26 19.23
CA ARG A 276 -25.67 -15.55 19.44
C ARG A 276 -26.35 -15.52 20.81
N ARG A 277 -27.65 -15.19 20.83
CA ARG A 277 -28.75 -16.03 21.37
C ARG A 277 -30.07 -15.23 21.46
N PRO A 278 -31.23 -15.91 21.41
CA PRO A 278 -32.50 -15.36 20.93
C PRO A 278 -33.22 -14.54 22.00
N ARG A 279 -34.04 -13.58 21.55
CA ARG A 279 -35.00 -12.85 22.38
C ARG A 279 -36.25 -13.69 22.59
N SER A 280 -36.59 -13.95 23.85
CA SER A 280 -37.97 -14.17 24.30
C SER A 280 -38.17 -13.40 25.61
N ARG A 281 -39.24 -12.59 25.66
CA ARG A 281 -39.85 -11.98 26.85
C ARG A 281 -41.09 -12.86 27.20
N PRO A 282 -41.59 -12.93 28.46
CA PRO A 282 -42.09 -11.75 29.19
C PRO A 282 -41.99 -11.74 30.74
N GLY A 283 -42.17 -10.54 31.33
CA GLY A 283 -42.99 -10.30 32.55
C GLY A 283 -42.36 -10.38 33.95
N GLY A 284 -42.57 -9.31 34.75
CA GLY A 284 -42.89 -9.40 36.20
C GLY A 284 -41.76 -9.15 37.21
N GLU A 285 -42.06 -8.34 38.23
CA GLU A 285 -41.21 -7.84 39.32
C GLU A 285 -40.78 -8.90 40.38
N GLN A 286 -39.76 -8.53 41.17
CA GLN A 286 -39.04 -9.27 42.25
C GLN A 286 -39.90 -9.53 43.53
N PRO A 287 -39.41 -10.07 44.69
CA PRO A 287 -38.07 -10.57 45.10
C PRO A 287 -38.03 -11.87 45.99
N ARG A 288 -36.83 -12.44 46.26
CA ARG A 288 -36.27 -12.82 47.60
C ARG A 288 -35.15 -13.89 47.55
N ARG A 289 -34.35 -13.88 48.64
CA ARG A 289 -32.99 -14.42 48.90
C ARG A 289 -32.90 -15.96 49.02
N ALA A 290 -31.73 -16.54 48.68
CA ALA A 290 -31.00 -17.55 49.48
C ALA A 290 -29.62 -17.94 48.87
N HIS A 291 -28.57 -17.97 49.70
CA HIS A 291 -27.28 -18.66 49.50
C HIS A 291 -27.36 -20.10 50.10
N PRO A 292 -26.28 -20.92 50.13
CA PRO A 292 -25.43 -21.44 49.05
C PRO A 292 -25.36 -23.00 49.11
N ARG A 293 -24.80 -23.70 48.10
CA ARG A 293 -24.10 -24.99 48.28
C ARG A 293 -23.41 -25.47 46.99
N ALA A 294 -22.12 -25.76 47.09
CA ALA A 294 -21.38 -26.62 46.17
C ALA A 294 -21.52 -28.09 46.62
N PRO A 295 -21.28 -29.09 45.74
CA PRO A 295 -19.94 -29.67 45.74
C PRO A 295 -19.39 -30.07 44.35
N ARG A 296 -18.08 -30.34 44.40
CA ARG A 296 -17.12 -30.74 43.37
C ARG A 296 -17.58 -31.92 42.49
N GLN A 297 -17.20 -31.89 41.20
CA GLN A 297 -16.47 -33.00 40.59
C GLN A 297 -15.74 -32.57 39.30
N LEU A 298 -14.54 -33.12 39.13
CA LEU A 298 -13.59 -32.86 38.06
C LEU A 298 -14.08 -33.43 36.72
N ALA A 299 -13.94 -32.66 35.65
CA ALA A 299 -13.69 -33.21 34.31
C ALA A 299 -12.65 -32.34 33.61
N ARG A 300 -11.43 -32.89 33.50
CA ARG A 300 -10.31 -32.33 32.74
C ARG A 300 -10.66 -32.37 31.26
N SER A 301 -11.00 -31.24 30.64
CA SER A 301 -10.93 -31.10 29.18
C SER A 301 -9.59 -30.49 28.80
N ARG A 302 -8.76 -31.30 28.14
CA ARG A 302 -7.49 -30.91 27.55
C ARG A 302 -7.76 -29.86 26.45
N HIS A 303 -7.58 -28.59 26.75
CA HIS A 303 -7.40 -27.58 25.72
C HIS A 303 -6.07 -27.85 25.01
N ARG A 304 -6.14 -28.46 23.83
CA ARG A 304 -5.05 -28.40 22.84
C ARG A 304 -4.77 -26.91 22.61
N ARG A 305 -3.57 -26.45 23.00
CA ARG A 305 -3.05 -25.13 22.63
C ARG A 305 -3.11 -25.02 21.11
N ALA A 306 -3.85 -24.04 20.61
CA ALA A 306 -3.70 -23.58 19.25
C ALA A 306 -2.22 -23.18 19.05
N PRO A 307 -1.59 -23.54 17.93
CA PRO A 307 -0.22 -23.13 17.66
C PRO A 307 -0.17 -21.60 17.63
N ARG A 308 0.72 -21.04 18.44
CA ARG A 308 1.11 -19.64 18.37
C ARG A 308 1.88 -19.47 17.07
N HIS A 309 1.22 -19.01 16.02
CA HIS A 309 1.92 -18.44 14.88
C HIS A 309 2.61 -17.17 15.37
N GLY A 310 3.94 -17.19 15.40
CA GLY A 310 4.74 -15.99 15.59
C GLY A 310 4.51 -14.99 14.45
N PRO A 311 5.01 -13.76 14.55
CA PRO A 311 4.94 -12.82 13.45
C PRO A 311 5.73 -13.41 12.28
N HIS A 312 5.01 -13.89 11.26
CA HIS A 312 5.60 -14.23 9.98
C HIS A 312 6.11 -12.93 9.36
N THR A 313 7.40 -12.67 9.53
CA THR A 313 8.10 -11.57 8.87
C THR A 313 8.06 -11.83 7.37
N ALA A 314 7.61 -10.84 6.60
CA ALA A 314 7.62 -10.83 5.14
C ALA A 314 9.04 -10.76 4.54
N HIS A 315 10.04 -11.36 5.21
CA HIS A 315 11.46 -11.19 4.90
C HIS A 315 12.05 -12.24 3.94
N ASP A 316 11.34 -13.34 3.65
CA ASP A 316 11.94 -14.46 2.88
C ASP A 316 11.59 -14.49 1.39
N HIS A 317 10.83 -13.52 0.88
CA HIS A 317 10.40 -13.53 -0.50
C HIS A 317 10.51 -12.11 -1.06
N PHE A 318 10.87 -11.97 -2.33
CA PHE A 318 11.12 -10.72 -3.07
C PHE A 318 12.61 -10.28 -3.05
N ALA A 319 13.29 -10.55 -4.17
CA ALA A 319 14.70 -10.41 -4.44
C ALA A 319 15.09 -9.11 -5.19
N VAL A 320 14.31 -8.03 -5.08
CA VAL A 320 14.71 -6.69 -5.57
C VAL A 320 15.46 -5.92 -4.50
N LEU A 321 16.64 -5.37 -4.75
CA LEU A 321 17.64 -5.60 -5.79
C LEU A 321 18.91 -4.98 -5.17
N PRO A 322 20.10 -5.59 -5.29
CA PRO A 322 21.36 -4.92 -4.96
C PRO A 322 21.43 -3.50 -5.56
N ALA A 323 20.81 -3.24 -6.71
CA ALA A 323 20.64 -1.91 -7.31
C ALA A 323 19.98 -0.87 -6.40
N VAL A 324 18.78 -1.15 -5.88
CA VAL A 324 18.04 -0.23 -4.99
C VAL A 324 18.83 0.01 -3.70
N ARG A 325 19.39 -1.06 -3.12
CA ARG A 325 20.26 -0.96 -1.94
C ARG A 325 21.53 -0.16 -2.21
N ARG A 326 22.20 -0.36 -3.35
CA ARG A 326 23.39 0.39 -3.78
C ARG A 326 23.06 1.87 -4.00
N PHE A 327 21.99 2.16 -4.74
CA PHE A 327 21.55 3.53 -4.99
C PHE A 327 21.24 4.27 -3.69
N LEU A 328 20.44 3.67 -2.79
CA LEU A 328 20.08 4.30 -1.53
C LEU A 328 21.23 4.34 -0.51
N ALA A 329 22.12 3.35 -0.48
CA ALA A 329 23.38 3.44 0.26
C ALA A 329 24.20 4.64 -0.23
N ALA A 330 24.34 4.83 -1.55
CA ALA A 330 25.00 6.00 -2.12
C ALA A 330 24.23 7.31 -1.87
N CYS A 331 22.92 7.26 -1.61
CA CYS A 331 22.14 8.42 -1.18
C CYS A 331 22.49 8.87 0.23
N LEU A 332 22.67 7.90 1.14
CA LEU A 332 22.83 8.10 2.58
C LEU A 332 24.30 8.23 3.04
N ALA A 333 25.28 7.83 2.23
CA ALA A 333 26.70 7.78 2.59
C ALA A 333 27.49 9.11 2.49
N ARG A 334 26.83 10.27 2.53
CA ARG A 334 27.49 11.59 2.60
C ARG A 334 26.68 12.56 3.46
#